data_AF-A0A969QJ02-F1
#
_entry.id   AF-A0A969QJ02-F1
#
_cell.length_a   1.000
_cell.length_b   1.000
_cell.length_c   1.000
_cell.angle_alpha   90.00
_cell.angle_beta   90.00
_cell.angle_gamma   90.00
#
_symmetry.space_group_name_H-M   'P 1'
#
loop_
_entity.id
_entity.type
_entity.pdbx_description
1 polymer ?
#
loop_
_entity_poly.entity_id
_entity_poly.type
_entity_poly.pdbx_seq_one_letter_code
_entity_poly.pdbx_strand_id
1 'polypeptide(L)'
;MEEDLVTMMLKDEDGRSILCQVENTLKVQGKEYVLLLPIDTPIEIFAWAEDEEDADEEGEMLVDIDEEELEDVFATARAVLAEQDLILNRSALTLTASGEIPEVEEDDIIALDIEDPEGKFNMEQFQQLAAFFFEEQEYVVCTPLDPLLFFAKINAQGEPQLLSPEEFQELVELDEFKALQAQLESEAEDFEDEN
;
A
#
# COMPACT_ATOMS: atom_id res chain seq x y z
N MET A 1 -12.92 3.04 26.70
CA MET A 1 -12.52 4.43 26.41
C MET A 1 -12.05 4.35 24.99
N GLU A 2 -12.79 4.95 24.04
CA GLU A 2 -12.25 5.13 22.69
C GLU A 2 -10.96 5.92 22.88
N GLU A 3 -9.83 5.34 22.50
CA GLU A 3 -8.61 6.13 22.36
C GLU A 3 -8.88 7.08 21.19
N ASP A 4 -8.77 8.38 21.44
CA ASP A 4 -8.84 9.38 20.37
C ASP A 4 -7.63 9.14 19.45
N LEU A 5 -7.83 8.34 18.39
CA LEU A 5 -6.82 8.05 17.39
C LEU A 5 -6.39 9.38 16.74
N VAL A 6 -5.09 9.67 16.80
CA VAL A 6 -4.55 10.89 16.21
C VAL A 6 -4.48 10.67 14.71
N THR A 7 -5.12 11.55 13.95
CA THR A 7 -5.11 11.50 12.49
C THR A 7 -4.39 12.70 11.90
N MET A 8 -3.74 12.50 10.76
CA MET A 8 -3.03 13.52 10.00
C MET A 8 -3.32 13.38 8.51
N MET A 9 -3.32 14.52 7.80
CA MET A 9 -3.52 14.55 6.35
C MET A 9 -2.17 14.62 5.64
N LEU A 10 -1.85 13.62 4.83
CA LEU A 10 -0.72 13.64 3.90
C LEU A 10 -1.18 14.16 2.53
N LYS A 11 -0.26 14.81 1.81
CA LYS A 11 -0.48 15.35 0.47
C LYS A 11 0.68 14.99 -0.44
N ASP A 12 0.36 14.67 -1.69
CA ASP A 12 1.35 14.47 -2.74
C ASP A 12 1.63 15.78 -3.50
N GLU A 13 2.48 15.68 -4.53
CA GLU A 13 2.88 16.81 -5.36
C GLU A 13 1.75 17.34 -6.25
N ASP A 14 0.77 16.49 -6.59
CA ASP A 14 -0.42 16.84 -7.39
C ASP A 14 -1.54 17.47 -6.55
N GLY A 15 -1.36 17.55 -5.24
CA GLY A 15 -2.29 18.17 -4.30
C GLY A 15 -3.46 17.26 -3.93
N ARG A 16 -3.39 15.96 -4.23
CA ARG A 16 -4.30 14.95 -3.67
C ARG A 16 -4.02 14.82 -2.18
N SER A 17 -4.89 14.15 -1.45
CA SER A 17 -4.73 13.99 -0.01
C SER A 17 -5.12 12.60 0.43
N ILE A 18 -4.45 12.09 1.46
CA ILE A 18 -4.76 10.82 2.11
C ILE A 18 -4.79 11.05 3.62
N LEU A 19 -5.87 10.60 4.26
CA LEU A 19 -6.02 10.68 5.70
C LEU A 19 -5.38 9.45 6.33
N CYS A 20 -4.47 9.68 7.27
CA CYS A 20 -3.76 8.61 7.95
C CYS A 20 -3.94 8.70 9.45
N GLN A 21 -3.93 7.55 10.10
CA GLN A 21 -3.73 7.41 11.54
C GLN A 21 -2.24 7.50 11.86
N VAL A 22 -1.91 8.07 13.02
CA VAL A 22 -0.56 8.04 13.58
C VAL A 22 -0.39 6.73 14.35
N GLU A 23 0.35 5.79 13.77
CA GLU A 23 0.69 4.51 14.40
C GLU A 23 1.78 4.70 15.44
N ASN A 24 2.83 5.45 15.08
CA ASN A 24 3.96 5.65 15.96
C ASN A 24 4.58 7.04 15.79
N THR A 25 5.29 7.50 16.81
CA THR A 25 6.01 8.77 16.79
C THR A 25 7.43 8.55 17.27
N LEU A 26 8.38 8.96 16.44
CA LEU A 26 9.80 8.79 16.64
C LEU A 26 10.47 10.17 16.79
N LYS A 27 11.21 10.39 17.88
CA LYS A 27 11.94 11.65 18.14
C LYS A 27 13.43 11.43 18.05
N VAL A 28 14.07 11.96 17.01
CA VAL A 28 15.50 11.77 16.77
C VAL A 28 16.16 13.11 16.50
N GLN A 29 17.24 13.40 17.22
CA GLN A 29 18.03 14.63 17.09
C GLN A 29 17.20 15.94 17.15
N GLY A 30 16.08 15.91 17.89
CA GLY A 30 15.16 17.06 18.03
C GLY A 30 14.21 17.26 16.84
N LYS A 31 14.20 16.36 15.86
CA LYS A 31 13.16 16.24 14.83
C LYS A 31 12.14 15.20 15.27
N GLU A 32 10.87 15.45 14.93
CA GLU A 32 9.76 14.54 15.18
C GLU A 32 9.33 13.91 13.87
N TYR A 33 9.33 12.59 13.85
CA TYR A 33 8.90 11.74 12.75
C TYR A 33 7.66 10.98 13.19
N VAL A 34 6.77 10.73 12.24
CA VAL A 34 5.55 9.96 12.46
C VAL A 34 5.47 8.83 11.45
N LEU A 35 5.00 7.70 11.93
CA LEU A 35 4.63 6.55 11.13
C LEU A 35 3.12 6.62 10.93
N LEU A 36 2.71 6.62 9.67
CA LEU A 36 1.34 6.90 9.27
C LEU A 36 0.76 5.72 8.52
N LEU A 37 -0.43 5.27 8.93
CA LEU A 37 -1.20 4.23 8.27
C LEU A 37 -2.44 4.86 7.62
N PRO A 38 -2.73 4.64 6.32
CA PRO A 38 -3.98 5.04 5.70
C PRO A 38 -5.21 4.62 6.50
N ILE A 39 -6.19 5.52 6.63
CA ILE A 39 -7.50 5.17 7.21
C ILE A 39 -8.31 4.27 6.25
N ASP A 40 -8.23 4.58 4.96
CA ASP A 40 -8.84 3.76 3.91
C ASP A 40 -7.80 2.73 3.40
N THR A 41 -8.27 1.54 3.05
CA THR A 41 -7.41 0.42 2.65
C THR A 41 -6.69 0.73 1.31
N PRO A 42 -5.36 0.57 1.22
CA PRO A 42 -4.63 0.68 -0.05
C PRO A 42 -5.15 -0.28 -1.11
N ILE A 43 -5.19 0.15 -2.37
CA ILE A 43 -5.63 -0.66 -3.50
C ILE A 43 -4.60 -0.60 -4.61
N GLU A 44 -4.28 -1.77 -5.17
CA GLU A 44 -3.47 -1.90 -6.37
C GLU A 44 -4.29 -2.55 -7.49
N ILE A 45 -3.98 -2.19 -8.74
CA ILE A 45 -4.61 -2.74 -9.93
C ILE A 45 -3.52 -3.26 -10.85
N PHE A 46 -3.59 -4.56 -11.15
CA PHE A 46 -2.66 -5.22 -12.06
C PHE A 46 -3.39 -5.71 -13.30
N ALA A 47 -2.66 -5.87 -14.40
CA ALA A 47 -3.13 -6.54 -15.60
C ALA A 47 -2.55 -7.96 -15.68
N TRP A 48 -3.34 -8.92 -16.16
CA TRP A 48 -2.84 -10.26 -16.48
C TRP A 48 -2.17 -10.26 -17.86
N ALA A 49 -0.86 -10.47 -17.93
CA ALA A 49 -0.12 -10.61 -19.18
C ALA A 49 0.20 -12.08 -19.47
N GLU A 50 0.20 -12.47 -20.75
CA GLU A 50 0.79 -13.73 -21.19
C GLU A 50 2.32 -13.65 -21.02
N ASP A 51 2.92 -14.63 -20.35
CA ASP A 51 4.37 -14.72 -20.20
C ASP A 51 5.01 -15.02 -21.56
N GLU A 52 5.67 -14.02 -22.16
CA GLU A 52 6.34 -14.17 -23.46
C GLU A 52 7.68 -14.94 -23.35
N GLU A 53 8.23 -15.15 -22.15
CA GLU A 53 9.57 -15.70 -21.96
C GLU A 53 9.59 -17.24 -21.88
N ASP A 54 8.50 -17.88 -21.45
CA ASP A 54 8.36 -19.34 -21.37
C ASP A 54 7.26 -19.89 -22.28
N ALA A 55 7.53 -19.90 -23.59
CA ALA A 55 6.62 -20.40 -24.66
C ALA A 55 6.14 -21.89 -24.53
N ASP A 56 6.54 -22.61 -23.48
CA ASP A 56 6.16 -23.98 -23.18
C ASP A 56 5.30 -24.10 -21.89
N GLU A 57 5.11 -23.02 -21.12
CA GLU A 57 4.15 -22.92 -20.00
C GLU A 57 3.16 -21.79 -20.31
N GLU A 58 1.85 -22.06 -20.24
CA GLU A 58 0.82 -21.01 -20.25
C GLU A 58 0.93 -20.26 -18.90
N GLY A 59 1.98 -19.46 -18.74
CA GLY A 59 2.18 -18.61 -17.58
C GLY A 59 1.41 -17.32 -17.78
N GLU A 60 0.44 -17.05 -16.91
CA GLU A 60 -0.16 -15.73 -16.79
C GLU A 60 0.57 -15.01 -15.65
N MET A 61 1.08 -13.80 -15.90
CA MET A 61 1.79 -12.99 -14.92
C MET A 61 1.02 -11.69 -14.66
N LEU A 62 0.99 -11.23 -13.41
CA LEU A 62 0.49 -9.89 -13.11
C LEU A 62 1.57 -8.85 -13.40
N VAL A 63 1.18 -7.80 -14.10
CA VAL A 63 2.05 -6.65 -14.41
C VAL A 63 1.42 -5.35 -13.91
N ASP A 64 2.28 -4.43 -13.49
CA ASP A 64 1.89 -3.06 -13.17
C ASP A 64 1.28 -2.37 -14.39
N ILE A 65 0.30 -1.51 -14.14
CA ILE A 65 -0.31 -0.66 -15.16
C ILE A 65 0.19 0.78 -15.01
N ASP A 66 0.32 1.50 -16.12
CA ASP A 66 0.71 2.91 -16.06
C ASP A 66 -0.48 3.85 -15.75
N GLU A 67 -0.21 5.15 -15.54
CA GLU A 67 -1.27 6.13 -15.22
C GLU A 67 -2.26 6.34 -16.39
N GLU A 68 -1.83 6.13 -17.65
CA GLU A 68 -2.73 6.24 -18.80
C GLU A 68 -3.73 5.07 -18.81
N GLU A 69 -3.23 3.84 -18.64
CA GLU A 69 -4.06 2.64 -18.51
C GLU A 69 -4.97 2.71 -17.29
N LEU A 70 -4.44 3.18 -16.15
CA LEU A 70 -5.23 3.38 -14.94
C LEU A 70 -6.40 4.35 -15.19
N GLU A 71 -6.20 5.45 -15.93
CA GLU A 71 -7.28 6.38 -16.26
C GLU A 71 -8.42 5.71 -17.02
N ASP A 72 -8.09 4.83 -17.97
CA ASP A 72 -9.06 4.11 -18.80
C ASP A 72 -9.86 3.09 -17.98
N VAL A 73 -9.20 2.35 -17.09
CA VAL A 73 -9.84 1.28 -16.31
C VAL A 73 -10.47 1.73 -14.99
N PHE A 74 -10.10 2.90 -14.45
CA PHE A 74 -10.50 3.37 -13.11
C PHE A 74 -12.01 3.37 -12.90
N ALA A 75 -12.78 3.80 -13.91
CA ALA A 75 -14.23 3.84 -13.80
C ALA A 75 -14.86 2.44 -13.69
N THR A 76 -14.26 1.46 -14.36
CA THR A 76 -14.67 0.06 -14.30
C THR A 76 -14.27 -0.54 -12.97
N ALA A 77 -13.01 -0.40 -12.55
CA ALA A 77 -12.49 -0.85 -11.25
C ALA A 77 -13.36 -0.34 -10.09
N ARG A 78 -13.71 0.96 -10.10
CA ARG A 78 -14.61 1.55 -9.10
C ARG A 78 -16.01 0.93 -9.13
N ALA A 79 -16.53 0.56 -10.30
CA ALA A 79 -17.84 -0.05 -10.40
C ALA A 79 -17.86 -1.48 -9.85
N VAL A 80 -16.82 -2.29 -10.13
CA VAL A 80 -16.72 -3.67 -9.60
C VAL A 80 -16.55 -3.68 -8.09
N LEU A 81 -15.72 -2.78 -7.53
CA LEU A 81 -15.59 -2.64 -6.08
C LEU A 81 -16.90 -2.20 -5.41
N ALA A 82 -17.68 -1.34 -6.08
CA ALA A 82 -18.98 -0.92 -5.55
C ALA A 82 -20.01 -2.06 -5.47
N GLU A 83 -19.83 -3.18 -6.18
CA GLU A 83 -20.67 -4.38 -6.01
C GLU A 83 -20.45 -5.04 -4.65
N GLN A 84 -19.33 -4.75 -3.99
CA GLN A 84 -18.95 -5.24 -2.66
C GLN A 84 -19.05 -4.15 -1.59
N ASP A 85 -19.82 -3.08 -1.85
CA ASP A 85 -19.96 -1.92 -0.96
C ASP A 85 -18.63 -1.18 -0.68
N LEU A 86 -17.62 -1.35 -1.54
CA LEU A 86 -16.34 -0.64 -1.49
C LEU A 86 -16.32 0.57 -2.41
N ILE A 87 -15.74 1.67 -1.96
CA ILE A 87 -15.63 2.93 -2.71
C ILE A 87 -14.17 3.21 -3.04
N LEU A 88 -13.78 3.04 -4.31
CA LEU A 88 -12.44 3.36 -4.80
C LEU A 88 -12.22 4.87 -4.93
N ASN A 89 -11.13 5.36 -4.34
CA ASN A 89 -10.72 6.76 -4.29
C ASN A 89 -9.33 6.96 -4.91
N ARG A 90 -9.14 8.11 -5.58
CA ARG A 90 -7.81 8.61 -5.95
C ARG A 90 -7.24 9.42 -4.80
N SER A 91 -6.52 8.74 -3.93
CA SER A 91 -5.86 9.32 -2.77
C SER A 91 -4.48 9.83 -3.16
N ALA A 92 -3.81 10.53 -2.23
CA ALA A 92 -2.39 10.80 -2.41
C ALA A 92 -1.60 9.50 -2.29
N LEU A 93 -0.54 9.36 -3.08
CA LEU A 93 0.46 8.27 -3.04
C LEU A 93 0.00 6.90 -3.55
N THR A 94 -1.23 6.47 -3.25
CA THR A 94 -1.81 5.20 -3.72
C THR A 94 -3.33 5.36 -3.90
N LEU A 95 -3.98 4.40 -4.57
CA LEU A 95 -5.43 4.29 -4.55
C LEU A 95 -5.88 3.77 -3.19
N THR A 96 -7.09 4.12 -2.76
CA THR A 96 -7.67 3.54 -1.54
C THR A 96 -9.12 3.16 -1.71
N ALA A 97 -9.58 2.15 -0.99
CA ALA A 97 -10.98 1.79 -0.86
C ALA A 97 -11.51 2.12 0.53
N SER A 98 -12.60 2.88 0.57
CA SER A 98 -13.41 3.02 1.80
C SER A 98 -14.48 1.94 1.82
N GLY A 99 -14.69 1.30 2.97
CA GLY A 99 -15.70 0.27 3.17
C GLY A 99 -15.17 -0.85 4.06
N GLU A 100 -15.91 -1.95 4.14
CA GLU A 100 -15.49 -3.13 4.90
C GLU A 100 -14.84 -4.13 3.93
N ILE A 101 -13.53 -4.32 4.06
CA ILE A 101 -12.78 -5.28 3.24
C ILE A 101 -13.20 -6.70 3.66
N PRO A 102 -13.46 -7.62 2.71
CA PRO A 102 -13.77 -9.01 3.02
C PRO A 102 -12.63 -9.69 3.78
N GLU A 103 -12.96 -10.67 4.63
CA GLU A 103 -11.95 -11.50 5.28
C GLU A 103 -11.08 -12.20 4.23
N VAL A 104 -9.80 -12.38 4.53
CA VAL A 104 -8.83 -13.01 3.61
C VAL A 104 -9.14 -14.51 3.53
N GLU A 105 -9.37 -15.01 2.31
CA GLU A 105 -9.47 -16.44 2.01
C GLU A 105 -8.22 -16.93 1.27
N GLU A 106 -7.78 -18.17 1.53
CA GLU A 106 -6.56 -18.74 0.90
C GLU A 106 -6.63 -18.71 -0.64
N ASP A 107 -7.83 -18.88 -1.21
CA ASP A 107 -8.07 -18.89 -2.66
C ASP A 107 -7.95 -17.49 -3.29
N ASP A 108 -8.04 -16.42 -2.49
CA ASP A 108 -7.94 -15.03 -2.93
C ASP A 108 -6.53 -14.44 -2.75
N ILE A 109 -5.59 -15.18 -2.18
CA ILE A 109 -4.21 -14.71 -1.98
C ILE A 109 -3.40 -14.92 -3.26
N ILE A 110 -2.84 -13.82 -3.76
CA ILE A 110 -1.91 -13.81 -4.89
C ILE A 110 -0.53 -13.41 -4.37
N ALA A 111 0.49 -14.19 -4.70
CA ALA A 111 1.88 -13.86 -4.40
C ALA A 111 2.58 -13.37 -5.67
N LEU A 112 3.13 -12.17 -5.61
CA LEU A 112 3.85 -11.53 -6.72
C LEU A 112 5.32 -11.38 -6.39
N ASP A 113 6.15 -11.70 -7.38
CA ASP A 113 7.59 -11.50 -7.27
C ASP A 113 7.92 -10.08 -7.73
N ILE A 114 8.16 -9.19 -6.78
CA ILE A 114 8.43 -7.78 -7.05
C ILE A 114 9.93 -7.54 -6.91
N GLU A 115 10.53 -7.00 -7.97
CA GLU A 115 11.94 -6.59 -7.94
C GLU A 115 12.07 -5.27 -7.16
N ASP A 116 12.80 -5.32 -6.04
CA ASP A 116 13.11 -4.12 -5.26
C ASP A 116 14.09 -3.20 -6.00
N PRO A 117 14.26 -1.93 -5.57
CA PRO A 117 15.20 -1.00 -6.19
C PRO A 117 16.69 -1.44 -6.15
N GLU A 118 17.03 -2.46 -5.36
CA GLU A 118 18.38 -3.06 -5.29
C GLU A 118 18.53 -4.28 -6.22
N GLY A 119 17.48 -4.65 -6.96
CA GLY A 119 17.44 -5.82 -7.85
C GLY A 119 17.27 -7.15 -7.11
N LYS A 120 16.68 -7.12 -5.91
CA LYS A 120 16.29 -8.33 -5.17
C LYS A 120 14.80 -8.54 -5.32
N PHE A 121 14.46 -9.77 -5.66
CA PHE A 121 13.11 -10.30 -5.71
C PHE A 121 12.58 -10.48 -4.30
N ASN A 122 11.46 -9.82 -3.99
CA ASN A 122 10.70 -10.01 -2.76
C ASN A 122 9.30 -10.50 -3.12
N MET A 123 8.84 -11.54 -2.42
CA MET A 123 7.49 -12.04 -2.60
C MET A 123 6.54 -11.19 -1.77
N GLU A 124 5.73 -10.37 -2.44
CA GLU A 124 4.66 -9.62 -1.83
C GLU A 124 3.34 -10.37 -2.00
N GLN A 125 2.47 -10.30 -0.99
CA GLN A 125 1.17 -10.98 -1.01
C GLN A 125 0.04 -9.97 -1.04
N PHE A 126 -0.95 -10.26 -1.89
CA PHE A 126 -2.12 -9.44 -2.10
C PHE A 126 -3.37 -10.29 -1.93
N GLN A 127 -4.41 -9.71 -1.33
CA GLN A 127 -5.76 -10.25 -1.40
C GLN A 127 -6.45 -9.71 -2.65
N GLN A 128 -6.87 -10.59 -3.55
CA GLN A 128 -7.74 -10.26 -4.65
C GLN A 128 -9.11 -9.84 -4.11
N LEU A 129 -9.56 -8.65 -4.48
CA LEU A 129 -10.88 -8.15 -4.14
C LEU A 129 -11.84 -8.34 -5.31
N ALA A 130 -11.42 -8.06 -6.54
CA ALA A 130 -12.25 -8.20 -7.73
C ALA A 130 -11.41 -8.42 -8.98
N ALA A 131 -12.01 -8.98 -10.01
CA ALA A 131 -11.43 -9.05 -11.35
C ALA A 131 -12.43 -8.53 -12.38
N PHE A 132 -11.93 -7.95 -13.47
CA PHE A 132 -12.77 -7.44 -14.56
C PHE A 132 -12.02 -7.43 -15.90
N PHE A 133 -12.79 -7.35 -16.98
CA PHE A 133 -12.24 -7.20 -18.33
C PHE A 133 -12.45 -5.78 -18.85
N PHE A 134 -11.42 -5.24 -19.51
CA PHE A 134 -11.49 -4.00 -20.28
C PHE A 134 -10.76 -4.21 -21.62
N GLU A 135 -11.43 -3.95 -22.74
CA GLU A 135 -10.88 -4.15 -24.10
C GLU A 135 -10.18 -5.51 -24.34
N GLU A 136 -10.78 -6.61 -23.85
CA GLU A 136 -10.26 -7.99 -23.94
C GLU A 136 -9.06 -8.29 -23.03
N GLN A 137 -8.54 -7.30 -22.30
CA GLN A 137 -7.53 -7.44 -21.25
C GLN A 137 -8.19 -7.70 -19.89
N GLU A 138 -7.67 -8.68 -19.14
CA GLU A 138 -8.10 -8.96 -17.77
C GLU A 138 -7.29 -8.14 -16.77
N TYR A 139 -7.97 -7.57 -15.79
CA TYR A 139 -7.40 -6.79 -14.70
C TYR A 139 -7.89 -7.34 -13.36
N VAL A 140 -7.02 -7.23 -12.36
CA VAL A 140 -7.32 -7.61 -10.99
C VAL A 140 -7.17 -6.39 -10.08
N VAL A 141 -8.11 -6.23 -9.15
CA VAL A 141 -8.09 -5.22 -8.10
C VAL A 141 -7.82 -5.94 -6.79
N CYS A 142 -6.80 -5.50 -6.07
CA CYS A 142 -6.32 -6.18 -4.88
C CYS A 142 -5.88 -5.18 -3.81
N THR A 143 -5.75 -5.67 -2.58
CA THR A 143 -5.12 -4.95 -1.47
C THR A 143 -3.88 -5.71 -1.03
N PRO A 144 -2.76 -5.03 -0.72
CA PRO A 144 -1.65 -5.66 -0.04
C PRO A 144 -2.12 -6.31 1.26
N LEU A 145 -1.58 -7.50 1.59
CA LEU A 145 -1.79 -8.10 2.92
C LEU A 145 -0.97 -7.37 3.98
N ASP A 146 0.22 -6.90 3.62
CA ASP A 146 1.06 -6.10 4.50
C ASP A 146 0.55 -4.65 4.59
N PRO A 147 0.45 -4.06 5.80
CA PRO A 147 0.03 -2.69 5.96
C PRO A 147 0.97 -1.68 5.26
N LEU A 148 0.40 -0.83 4.40
CA LEU A 148 1.16 0.25 3.75
C LEU A 148 1.43 1.40 4.73
N LEU A 149 2.69 1.58 5.10
CA LEU A 149 3.12 2.59 6.06
C LEU A 149 3.87 3.75 5.41
N PHE A 150 3.52 4.98 5.76
CA PHE A 150 4.24 6.18 5.33
C PHE A 150 5.07 6.78 6.47
N PHE A 151 6.35 7.02 6.20
CA PHE A 151 7.21 7.80 7.09
C PHE A 151 7.19 9.28 6.70
N ALA A 152 6.84 10.14 7.66
CA ALA A 152 6.83 11.58 7.48
C ALA A 152 7.54 12.30 8.62
N LYS A 153 8.17 13.43 8.33
CA LYS A 153 8.66 14.38 9.34
C LYS A 153 7.60 15.43 9.62
N ILE A 154 7.51 15.86 10.87
CA ILE A 154 6.65 16.98 11.26
C ILE A 154 7.39 18.29 10.97
N ASN A 155 6.78 19.15 10.16
CA ASN A 155 7.32 20.46 9.84
C ASN A 155 7.05 21.49 10.97
N ALA A 156 7.54 22.72 10.81
CA ALA A 156 7.37 23.77 11.81
C ALA A 156 5.90 24.21 12.03
N GLN A 157 5.02 23.87 11.09
CA GLN A 157 3.57 24.12 11.14
C GLN A 157 2.81 22.97 11.82
N GLY A 158 3.48 21.86 12.15
CA GLY A 158 2.86 20.67 12.72
C GLY A 158 2.24 19.74 11.68
N GLU A 159 2.53 19.94 10.39
CA GLU A 159 2.00 19.11 9.30
C GLU A 159 3.02 18.04 8.90
N PRO A 160 2.57 16.83 8.52
CA PRO A 160 3.47 15.77 8.08
C PRO A 160 3.97 16.07 6.67
N GLN A 161 5.27 15.85 6.45
CA GLN A 161 5.91 15.96 5.15
C GLN A 161 6.68 14.66 4.87
N LEU A 162 6.46 14.08 3.69
CA LEU A 162 7.21 12.91 3.25
C LEU A 162 8.71 13.19 3.24
N LEU A 163 9.47 12.16 3.58
CA LEU A 163 10.92 12.19 3.56
C LEU A 163 11.41 12.10 2.11
N SER A 164 12.44 12.89 1.77
CA SER A 164 13.17 12.61 0.54
C SER A 164 13.91 11.27 0.66
N PRO A 165 14.32 10.65 -0.46
CA PRO A 165 15.12 9.42 -0.43
C PRO A 165 16.39 9.55 0.42
N GLU A 166 17.07 10.71 0.36
CA GLU A 166 18.25 11.01 1.17
C GLU A 166 17.91 11.07 2.66
N GLU A 167 16.83 11.75 3.03
CA GLU A 167 16.40 11.86 4.43
C GLU A 167 15.96 10.50 5.00
N PHE A 168 15.35 9.67 4.16
CA PHE A 168 14.98 8.31 4.55
C PHE A 168 16.23 7.43 4.76
N GLN A 169 17.22 7.51 3.87
CA GLN A 169 18.50 6.81 4.05
C GLN A 169 19.23 7.23 5.32
N GLU A 170 19.19 8.51 5.68
CA GLU A 170 19.75 8.95 6.96
C GLU A 170 18.97 8.37 8.15
N LEU A 171 17.64 8.27 8.04
CA LEU A 171 16.77 7.77 9.09
C LEU A 171 16.97 6.28 9.37
N VAL A 172 17.02 5.45 8.32
CA VAL A 172 17.18 3.99 8.46
C VAL A 172 18.49 3.59 9.14
N GLU A 173 19.51 4.45 9.12
CA GLU A 173 20.79 4.20 9.77
C GLU A 173 20.78 4.45 11.29
N LEU A 174 19.77 5.15 11.81
CA LEU A 174 19.68 5.56 13.21
C LEU A 174 19.26 4.39 14.10
N ASP A 175 19.89 4.29 15.27
CA ASP A 175 19.60 3.23 16.24
C ASP A 175 18.14 3.28 16.71
N GLU A 176 17.56 4.47 16.85
CA GLU A 176 16.16 4.64 17.24
C GLU A 176 15.19 4.12 16.17
N PHE A 177 15.51 4.25 14.89
CA PHE A 177 14.69 3.70 13.80
C PHE A 177 14.81 2.17 13.75
N LYS A 178 16.03 1.64 13.86
CA LYS A 178 16.27 0.19 13.92
C LYS A 178 15.54 -0.47 15.09
N ALA A 179 15.48 0.21 16.23
CA ALA A 179 14.72 -0.26 17.39
C ALA A 179 13.20 -0.25 17.15
N LEU A 180 12.68 0.78 16.45
CA LEU A 180 11.27 0.84 16.06
C LEU A 180 10.92 -0.27 15.07
N GLN A 181 11.74 -0.48 14.04
CA GLN A 181 11.53 -1.54 13.05
C GLN A 181 11.48 -2.92 13.72
N ALA A 182 12.45 -3.24 14.59
CA ALA A 182 12.46 -4.50 15.31
C ALA A 182 11.24 -4.69 16.24
N GLN A 183 10.68 -3.60 16.75
CA GLN A 183 9.44 -3.67 17.52
C GLN A 183 8.24 -4.00 16.62
N LEU A 184 8.11 -3.35 15.47
CA LEU A 184 7.03 -3.61 14.51
C LEU A 184 7.08 -5.03 13.96
N GLU A 185 8.27 -5.53 13.63
CA GLU A 185 8.47 -6.92 13.17
C GLU A 185 8.03 -7.92 14.25
N SER A 186 8.39 -7.69 15.51
CA SER A 186 7.95 -8.56 16.62
C SER A 186 6.44 -8.51 16.84
N GLU A 187 5.79 -7.36 16.64
CA GLU A 187 4.33 -7.22 16.76
C GLU A 187 3.59 -7.93 15.61
N ALA A 188 4.18 -7.95 14.40
CA ALA A 188 3.63 -8.69 13.26
C ALA A 188 3.72 -10.21 13.46
N GLU A 189 4.87 -10.73 13.91
CA GLU A 189 5.06 -12.17 14.19
C GLU A 189 4.07 -12.69 15.25
N ASP A 190 3.82 -11.90 16.31
CA ASP A 190 2.84 -12.25 17.35
C ASP A 190 1.40 -12.34 16.79
N PHE A 191 1.09 -11.60 15.72
CA PHE A 191 -0.23 -11.61 15.08
C PHE A 191 -0.43 -12.81 14.14
N GLU A 192 0.64 -13.27 13.49
CA GLU A 192 0.64 -14.47 12.65
C GLU A 192 0.48 -15.77 13.48
N ASP A 193 1.02 -15.81 14.70
CA ASP A 193 0.93 -16.97 15.59
C ASP A 193 -0.46 -17.14 16.27
N GLU A 194 -1.30 -16.09 16.28
CA GLU A 194 -2.64 -16.12 16.91
C GLU A 194 -3.79 -16.50 15.95
N ASN A 195 -3.54 -16.66 14.64
CA ASN A 195 -4.53 -17.05 13.63
C ASN A 195 -4.38 -18.49 13.11
#